data_AF-A0A076LKB8-F1
#
_entry.id   AF-A0A076LKB8-F1
#
_cell.length_a   1.000
_cell.length_b   1.000
_cell.length_c   1.000
_cell.angle_alpha   90.00
_cell.angle_beta   90.00
_cell.angle_gamma   90.00
#
_symmetry.space_group_name_H-M   'P 1'
#
loop_
_entity.id
_entity.type
_entity.pdbx_description
1 polymer ?
#
loop_
_entity_poly.entity_id
_entity_poly.type
_entity_poly.pdbx_seq_one_letter_code
_entity_poly.pdbx_strand_id
1 'polypeptide(L)'
;MITTNHPLYEALKDIQDFKLKLVEYFKDKKVFPIKSKVELAEALPCGLSLPCGNIEAGELVKLLTDNDFPIKDPEDLAIKLANKCLIEKKEKE
;
A
#
# COMPACT_ATOMS: atom_id res chain seq x y z
N MET A 1 -31.27 -13.07 -9.51
CA MET A 1 -29.79 -13.10 -9.37
C MET A 1 -29.42 -11.97 -8.45
N ILE A 2 -29.06 -12.27 -7.20
CA ILE A 2 -28.61 -11.25 -6.25
C ILE A 2 -27.11 -11.10 -6.50
N THR A 3 -26.72 -10.18 -7.37
CA THR A 3 -25.33 -9.76 -7.51
C THR A 3 -24.96 -8.95 -6.28
N THR A 4 -24.67 -9.63 -5.19
CA THR A 4 -24.02 -9.03 -4.03
C THR A 4 -22.58 -8.74 -4.43
N ASN A 5 -22.37 -7.70 -5.23
CA ASN A 5 -21.07 -7.05 -5.38
C ASN A 5 -20.81 -6.40 -4.02
N HIS A 6 -20.30 -7.19 -3.07
CA HIS A 6 -19.89 -6.69 -1.79
C HIS A 6 -18.80 -5.65 -2.06
N PRO A 7 -18.95 -4.39 -1.59
CA PRO A 7 -17.91 -3.36 -1.74
C PRO A 7 -16.54 -3.80 -1.19
N LEU A 8 -16.55 -4.82 -0.32
CA LEU A 8 -15.36 -5.50 0.17
C LEU A 8 -14.55 -6.19 -0.93
N TYR A 9 -15.19 -6.84 -1.90
CA TYR A 9 -14.50 -7.59 -2.95
C TYR A 9 -13.75 -6.66 -3.92
N GLU A 10 -14.38 -5.56 -4.31
CA GLU A 10 -13.76 -4.54 -5.16
C GLU A 10 -12.57 -3.89 -4.44
N ALA A 11 -12.73 -3.47 -3.18
CA ALA A 11 -11.63 -2.91 -2.38
C ALA A 11 -10.45 -3.89 -2.20
N LEU A 12 -10.72 -5.18 -1.99
CA LEU A 12 -9.68 -6.21 -1.89
C LEU A 12 -8.95 -6.44 -3.22
N LYS A 13 -9.67 -6.38 -4.34
CA LYS A 13 -9.09 -6.49 -5.68
C LYS A 13 -8.20 -5.29 -6.00
N ASP A 14 -8.68 -4.09 -5.67
CA ASP A 14 -7.96 -2.83 -5.82
C ASP A 14 -6.68 -2.78 -4.97
N ILE A 15 -6.69 -3.33 -3.75
CA ILE A 15 -5.49 -3.46 -2.93
C ILE A 15 -4.49 -4.46 -3.53
N GLN A 16 -4.96 -5.58 -4.07
CA GLN A 16 -4.07 -6.53 -4.76
C GLN A 16 -3.44 -5.92 -6.01
N ASP A 17 -4.23 -5.20 -6.82
CA ASP A 17 -3.73 -4.49 -8.01
C ASP A 17 -2.70 -3.43 -7.63
N PHE A 18 -2.93 -2.69 -6.54
CA PHE A 18 -1.95 -1.76 -5.99
C PHE A 18 -0.66 -2.45 -5.53
N LYS A 19 -0.75 -3.57 -4.81
CA LYS A 19 0.45 -4.34 -4.41
C LYS A 19 1.25 -4.74 -5.64
N LEU A 20 0.60 -5.26 -6.67
CA LEU A 20 1.22 -5.62 -7.94
C LEU A 20 1.89 -4.41 -8.61
N LYS A 21 1.20 -3.27 -8.70
CA LYS A 21 1.76 -2.02 -9.26
C LYS A 21 2.96 -1.50 -8.48
N LEU A 22 2.92 -1.53 -7.15
CA LEU A 22 4.07 -1.17 -6.33
C LEU A 22 5.24 -2.11 -6.56
N VAL A 23 4.99 -3.42 -6.54
CA VAL A 23 6.03 -4.42 -6.74
C VAL A 23 6.64 -4.27 -8.13
N GLU A 24 5.82 -4.07 -9.16
CA GLU A 24 6.27 -3.85 -10.54
C GLU A 24 7.05 -2.54 -10.68
N TYR A 25 6.56 -1.44 -10.12
CA TYR A 25 7.26 -0.15 -10.13
C TYR A 25 8.63 -0.23 -9.47
N PHE A 26 8.75 -1.03 -8.41
CA PHE A 26 10.00 -1.22 -7.70
C PHE A 26 10.87 -2.36 -8.21
N LYS A 27 10.35 -3.25 -9.05
CA LYS A 27 11.07 -4.43 -9.58
C LYS A 27 12.34 -4.05 -10.32
N ASP A 28 12.29 -2.96 -11.08
CA ASP A 28 13.43 -2.44 -11.85
C ASP A 28 14.24 -1.38 -11.07
N LYS A 29 13.80 -1.02 -9.86
CA LYS A 29 14.43 0.00 -9.02
C LYS A 29 15.27 -0.64 -7.92
N LYS A 30 16.58 -0.38 -7.93
CA LYS A 30 17.50 -0.75 -6.84
C LYS A 30 17.42 0.23 -5.66
N VAL A 31 16.21 0.47 -5.15
CA VAL A 31 15.96 1.32 -3.97
C VAL A 31 15.92 0.53 -2.66
N PHE A 32 15.88 -0.81 -2.74
CA PHE A 32 15.92 -1.69 -1.59
C PHE A 32 17.36 -2.06 -1.20
N PRO A 33 17.66 -2.23 0.11
CA PRO A 33 16.74 -2.12 1.24
C PRO A 33 16.48 -0.67 1.65
N ILE A 34 15.21 -0.33 1.86
CA ILE A 34 14.81 1.00 2.31
C ILE A 34 14.99 1.09 3.81
N LYS A 35 15.81 2.04 4.29
CA LYS A 35 16.18 2.12 5.71
C LYS A 35 15.36 3.11 6.50
N SER A 36 14.62 3.97 5.83
CA SER A 36 13.88 5.05 6.48
C SER A 36 12.65 5.46 5.69
N LYS A 37 11.68 6.03 6.41
CA LYS A 37 10.46 6.60 5.84
C LYS A 37 10.73 7.67 4.78
N VAL A 38 11.82 8.44 4.90
CA VAL A 38 12.16 9.48 3.91
C VAL A 38 12.53 8.83 2.57
N GLU A 39 13.44 7.84 2.58
CA GLU A 39 13.80 7.09 1.38
C GLU A 39 12.59 6.41 0.74
N LEU A 40 11.68 5.88 1.57
CA LEU A 40 10.44 5.29 1.06
C LEU A 40 9.54 6.32 0.38
N ALA A 41 9.34 7.48 0.99
CA ALA A 41 8.49 8.54 0.45
C ALA A 41 9.03 9.11 -0.86
N GLU A 42 10.36 9.20 -1.01
CA GLU A 42 11.01 9.63 -2.25
C GLU A 42 11.01 8.54 -3.33
N ALA A 43 11.10 7.26 -2.90
CA ALA A 43 11.09 6.15 -3.82
C ALA A 43 9.69 5.89 -4.39
N LEU A 44 8.63 6.12 -3.61
CA LEU A 44 7.25 5.95 -4.05
C LEU A 44 6.86 6.96 -5.13
N PRO A 45 6.08 6.54 -6.14
CA PRO A 45 5.57 7.46 -7.14
C PRO A 45 4.57 8.44 -6.51
N CYS A 46 4.79 9.74 -6.69
CA CYS A 46 3.82 10.76 -6.32
C CYS A 46 2.51 10.59 -7.10
N GLY A 47 1.35 10.78 -6.45
CA GLY A 47 0.03 10.64 -7.07
C GLY A 47 -0.52 9.21 -7.12
N LEU A 48 0.20 8.20 -6.60
CA LEU A 48 -0.36 6.86 -6.44
C LEU A 48 -1.26 6.86 -5.20
N SER A 49 -2.55 7.08 -5.43
CA SER A 49 -3.56 7.06 -4.37
C SER A 49 -4.01 5.63 -4.12
N LEU A 50 -4.12 5.28 -2.85
CA LEU A 50 -4.65 4.01 -2.45
C LEU A 50 -6.18 4.05 -2.32
N PRO A 51 -6.85 2.97 -2.70
CA PRO A 51 -8.28 2.81 -2.48
C PRO A 51 -8.62 2.66 -0.98
N CYS A 52 -7.65 2.36 -0.11
CA CYS A 52 -7.86 2.48 1.33
C CYS A 52 -7.84 3.94 1.77
N GLY A 53 -9.04 4.50 1.90
CA GLY A 53 -9.24 5.81 2.50
C GLY A 53 -8.93 7.02 1.62
N ASN A 54 -8.67 6.86 0.31
CA ASN A 54 -8.22 7.93 -0.59
C ASN A 54 -6.94 8.62 -0.06
N ILE A 55 -6.03 7.83 0.50
CA ILE A 55 -4.77 8.33 1.05
C ILE A 55 -3.67 8.12 0.01
N GLU A 56 -2.86 9.15 -0.27
CA GLU A 56 -1.70 9.02 -1.15
C GLU A 56 -0.67 8.04 -0.57
N ALA A 57 0.02 7.31 -1.43
CA ALA A 57 1.08 6.39 -1.02
C ALA A 57 2.14 7.08 -0.14
N GLY A 58 2.45 8.36 -0.40
CA GLY A 58 3.35 9.17 0.43
C GLY A 58 2.83 9.43 1.85
N GLU A 59 1.51 9.53 2.04
CA GLU A 59 0.90 9.67 3.37
C GLU A 59 0.90 8.34 4.12
N LEU A 60 0.78 7.19 3.43
CA LEU A 60 0.93 5.90 4.09
C LEU A 60 2.33 5.68 4.67
N VAL A 61 3.35 6.28 4.06
CA VAL A 61 4.71 6.22 4.62
C VAL A 61 4.78 6.86 6.00
N LYS A 62 3.91 7.84 6.29
CA LYS A 62 3.77 8.41 7.64
C LYS A 62 3.11 7.45 8.62
N LEU A 63 2.32 6.49 8.15
CA LEU A 63 1.73 5.43 8.98
C LEU A 63 2.73 4.31 9.30
N LEU A 64 3.83 4.21 8.54
CA LEU A 64 4.93 3.31 8.83
C LEU A 64 5.78 3.91 9.96
N THR A 65 6.15 3.03 10.90
CA THR A 65 7.00 3.40 12.05
C THR A 65 8.42 2.94 11.83
N ASP A 66 9.39 3.45 12.59
CA ASP A 66 10.80 3.04 12.48
C ASP A 66 11.00 1.52 12.67
N ASN A 67 10.08 0.83 13.37
CA ASN A 67 10.06 -0.63 13.52
C ASN A 67 9.71 -1.39 12.23
N ASP A 68 9.09 -0.72 11.25
CA ASP A 68 8.77 -1.32 9.96
C ASP A 68 9.99 -1.34 9.01
N PHE A 69 11.07 -0.65 9.38
CA PHE A 69 12.32 -0.58 8.63
C PHE A 69 13.40 -1.49 9.25
N PRO A 70 14.35 -2.02 8.46
CA PRO A 70 14.52 -1.82 7.02
C PRO A 70 13.58 -2.72 6.19
N ILE A 71 12.99 -2.14 5.15
CA ILE A 71 12.19 -2.91 4.20
C ILE A 71 13.14 -3.54 3.19
N LYS A 72 13.08 -4.86 3.10
CA LYS A 72 14.06 -5.67 2.36
C LYS A 72 13.72 -5.78 0.88
N ASP A 73 12.43 -5.86 0.58
CA ASP A 73 11.92 -6.19 -0.73
C ASP A 73 10.63 -5.41 -1.02
N PRO A 74 10.30 -5.19 -2.30
CA PRO A 74 9.08 -4.51 -2.68
C PRO A 74 7.80 -5.23 -2.22
N GLU A 75 7.85 -6.55 -2.08
CA GLU A 75 6.73 -7.33 -1.56
C GLU A 75 6.50 -7.05 -0.06
N ASP A 76 7.58 -6.95 0.72
CA ASP A 76 7.53 -6.62 2.14
C ASP A 76 6.97 -5.20 2.36
N LEU A 77 7.37 -4.24 1.50
CA LEU A 77 6.79 -2.90 1.46
C LEU A 77 5.28 -2.95 1.21
N ALA A 78 4.87 -3.66 0.16
CA ALA A 78 3.48 -3.72 -0.27
C ALA A 78 2.60 -4.37 0.79
N ILE A 79 3.10 -5.38 1.51
CA ILE A 79 2.40 -6.01 2.64
C ILE A 79 2.29 -5.05 3.82
N LYS A 80 3.38 -4.38 4.21
CA LYS A 80 3.38 -3.41 5.32
C LYS A 80 2.42 -2.25 5.06
N LEU A 81 2.49 -1.65 3.87
CA LEU A 81 1.56 -0.60 3.45
C LEU A 81 0.12 -1.12 3.44
N ALA A 82 -0.13 -2.29 2.85
CA ALA A 82 -1.47 -2.86 2.81
C ALA A 82 -2.04 -3.26 4.18
N ASN A 83 -1.19 -3.61 5.16
CA ASN A 83 -1.62 -3.89 6.53
C ASN A 83 -1.97 -2.60 7.30
N LYS A 84 -1.27 -1.49 7.02
CA LYS A 84 -1.54 -0.16 7.62
C LYS A 84 -2.70 0.56 6.95
N CYS A 85 -2.88 0.27 5.67
CA CYS A 85 -4.06 0.47 4.85
C CYS A 85 -5.17 -0.42 5.44
N LEU A 86 -5.61 -0.07 6.66
CA LEU A 86 -6.87 -0.50 7.19
C LEU A 86 -7.86 -0.05 6.12
N ILE A 87 -8.26 -0.98 5.25
CA ILE A 87 -9.60 -0.94 4.67
C ILE A 87 -10.42 -0.63 5.90
N GLU A 88 -10.94 0.59 6.00
CA GLU A 88 -12.02 0.85 6.92
C GLU A 88 -12.96 -0.29 6.61
N LYS A 89 -12.96 -1.32 7.46
CA LYS A 89 -14.10 -2.18 7.60
C LYS A 89 -15.16 -1.16 7.86
N LYS A 90 -15.89 -0.78 6.81
CA LYS A 90 -17.21 -0.25 6.92
C LYS A 90 -18.02 -1.41 7.51
N GLU A 91 -17.76 -1.73 8.77
CA GLU A 91 -18.79 -1.91 9.77
C GLU A 91 -19.45 -0.54 9.90
N LYS A 92 -20.19 -0.14 8.85
CA LYS A 92 -21.37 0.67 9.07
C LYS A 92 -22.45 -0.36 9.37
N GLU A 93 -22.64 -0.54 10.67
CA GLU A 93 -23.94 -0.62 11.37
C GLU A 93 -25.15 -1.08 10.53
#